data_AF-A0A8J2WKH6-F1
#
_entry.id   AF-A0A8J2WKH6-F1
#
_cell.length_a   1.000
_cell.length_b   1.000
_cell.length_c   1.000
_cell.angle_alpha   90.00
_cell.angle_beta   90.00
_cell.angle_gamma   90.00
#
_symmetry.space_group_name_H-M   'P 1'
#
loop_
_entity.id
_entity.type
_entity.pdbx_description
1 polymer ?
#
loop_
_entity_poly.entity_id
_entity_poly.type
_entity_poly.pdbx_seq_one_letter_code
_entity_poly.pdbx_strand_id
1 'polypeptide(L)'
;MKRKNGSNQRKTGGNERKRNFTQKNNAVAVGRFQELLDCDVEWSNRLASYMQSNMPGITGLFENKFMEISGNEYIWFPALAILYFMHPLVHKQLPINVILALAFDSVVILLIKAFVKRKRPPTKNPDFFTAIGPDQYSFPSGYASRTILISFIFTQINPLFGNGYLNLMASLLIWSWSISVCFSRMLNGRHHLLDVVTGALIGIVEDTDRITIFRADDESPKQKTDSRLLANGDLSEQYISHDGKRTVPGGLRKFLDLDAELTKNFTNFLQSKLPNITKSETKFMEISGSGYIWLPVCAILYFMHPLVPKQLPINLIMAFVLDIVVIGLLKAFARRRRPLTRNPDFFKSIGPDQYSFPSGHASRSVLIAFIFSQINPFFDIGYLNFVVSLLLWGWSLTVCFSRILNGRHYLFDVAVGVFIGFVEGYLTSYLWMSPERAENILNFLSDEAPDI
;
A
#
# COMPACT_ATOMS: atom_id res chain seq x y z
N MET A 1 -87.80 15.02 24.28
CA MET A 1 -86.77 15.61 23.39
C MET A 1 -85.74 16.37 24.24
N LYS A 2 -84.56 15.81 24.50
CA LYS A 2 -83.30 16.57 24.69
C LYS A 2 -82.14 15.58 24.63
N ARG A 3 -81.34 15.72 23.58
CA ARG A 3 -80.21 14.89 23.17
C ARG A 3 -78.91 15.62 23.52
N LYS A 4 -77.87 14.81 23.77
CA LYS A 4 -76.44 15.03 23.46
C LYS A 4 -75.63 16.04 24.28
N ASN A 5 -74.56 15.51 24.89
CA ASN A 5 -73.13 15.88 24.75
C ASN A 5 -72.42 15.87 26.10
N GLY A 6 -71.57 14.89 26.35
CA GLY A 6 -70.74 14.89 27.56
C GLY A 6 -69.57 13.91 27.60
N SER A 7 -69.55 12.86 26.79
CA SER A 7 -68.53 11.80 26.93
C SER A 7 -67.33 11.90 25.98
N ASN A 8 -67.31 12.81 25.00
CA ASN A 8 -66.23 12.88 24.00
C ASN A 8 -65.12 13.93 24.28
N GLN A 9 -65.26 14.80 25.28
CA GLN A 9 -64.28 15.87 25.56
C GLN A 9 -63.15 15.48 26.54
N ARG A 10 -63.32 14.45 27.37
CA ARG A 10 -62.27 14.04 28.34
C ARG A 10 -61.17 13.16 27.75
N LYS A 11 -61.45 12.39 26.68
CA LYS A 11 -60.45 11.57 25.98
C LYS A 11 -59.58 12.38 25.01
N THR A 12 -60.10 13.48 24.45
CA THR A 12 -59.36 14.35 23.52
C THR A 12 -58.31 15.19 24.23
N GLY A 13 -58.62 15.79 25.39
CA GLY A 13 -57.68 16.63 26.15
C GLY A 13 -56.45 15.89 26.72
N GLY A 14 -56.58 14.59 27.04
CA GLY A 14 -55.45 13.76 27.47
C GLY A 14 -54.48 13.43 26.32
N ASN A 15 -55.00 13.20 25.10
CA ASN A 15 -54.20 12.99 23.90
C ASN A 15 -53.59 14.28 23.35
N GLU A 16 -54.23 15.44 23.56
CA GLU A 16 -53.67 16.75 23.22
C GLU A 16 -52.58 17.17 24.21
N ARG A 17 -52.76 16.98 25.52
CA ARG A 17 -51.69 17.24 26.50
C ARG A 17 -50.47 16.35 26.30
N LYS A 18 -50.66 15.06 26.02
CA LYS A 18 -49.55 14.16 25.67
C LYS A 18 -48.86 14.60 24.38
N ARG A 19 -49.61 14.93 23.32
CA ARG A 19 -49.04 15.45 22.07
C ARG A 19 -48.27 16.75 22.28
N ASN A 20 -48.80 17.71 23.02
CA ASN A 20 -48.15 18.98 23.30
C ASN A 20 -46.89 18.80 24.15
N PHE A 21 -46.89 17.86 25.10
CA PHE A 21 -45.70 17.54 25.90
C PHE A 21 -44.62 16.84 25.07
N THR A 22 -44.98 15.86 24.23
CA THR A 22 -44.06 15.21 23.30
C THR A 22 -43.51 16.18 22.26
N GLN A 23 -44.34 17.08 21.73
CA GLN A 23 -43.93 18.08 20.75
C GLN A 23 -43.01 19.15 21.37
N LYS A 24 -43.27 19.56 22.62
CA LYS A 24 -42.38 20.47 23.37
C LYS A 24 -41.05 19.80 23.70
N ASN A 25 -41.04 18.53 24.12
CA ASN A 25 -39.80 17.79 24.38
C ASN A 25 -39.00 17.55 23.10
N ASN A 26 -39.67 17.26 21.98
CA ASN A 26 -39.02 17.15 20.68
C ASN A 26 -38.44 18.49 20.23
N ALA A 27 -39.15 19.61 20.43
CA ALA A 27 -38.64 20.94 20.10
C ALA A 27 -37.42 21.33 20.94
N VAL A 28 -37.42 21.01 22.24
CA VAL A 28 -36.27 21.23 23.14
C VAL A 28 -35.09 20.33 22.76
N ALA A 29 -35.34 19.06 22.39
CA ALA A 29 -34.31 18.14 21.93
C ALA A 29 -33.68 18.59 20.60
N VAL A 30 -34.50 19.05 19.64
CA VAL A 30 -34.03 19.62 18.37
C VAL A 30 -33.22 20.89 18.60
N GLY A 31 -33.65 21.77 19.51
CA GLY A 31 -32.89 22.98 19.88
C GLY A 31 -31.51 22.66 20.47
N ARG A 32 -31.45 21.73 21.43
CA ARG A 32 -30.17 21.28 22.02
C ARG A 32 -29.23 20.61 21.01
N PHE A 33 -29.79 19.86 20.04
CA PHE A 33 -29.00 19.24 18.99
C PHE A 33 -28.40 20.29 18.04
N GLN A 34 -29.16 21.33 17.71
CA GLN A 34 -28.65 22.44 16.91
C GLN A 34 -27.54 23.21 17.64
N GLU A 35 -27.72 23.48 18.94
CA GLU A 35 -26.68 24.10 19.78
C GLU A 35 -25.38 23.28 19.80
N LEU A 36 -25.46 21.96 19.84
CA LEU A 36 -24.28 21.07 19.76
C LEU A 36 -23.61 21.14 18.39
N LEU A 37 -24.38 21.18 17.30
CA LEU A 37 -23.85 21.32 15.95
C LEU A 37 -23.15 22.67 15.74
N ASP A 38 -23.73 23.75 16.26
CA ASP A 38 -23.17 25.09 16.17
C ASP A 38 -21.88 25.20 17.00
N CYS A 39 -21.86 24.59 18.19
CA CYS A 39 -20.67 24.46 19.03
C CYS A 39 -19.55 23.68 18.31
N ASP A 40 -19.87 22.56 17.65
CA ASP A 40 -18.90 21.77 16.87
C ASP A 40 -18.30 22.57 15.70
N VAL A 41 -19.13 23.37 15.01
CA VAL A 41 -18.64 24.28 13.97
C VAL A 41 -17.67 25.30 14.56
N GLU A 42 -18.01 25.93 15.68
CA GLU A 42 -17.17 26.92 16.35
C GLU A 42 -15.82 26.34 16.81
N TRP A 43 -15.84 25.18 17.48
CA TRP A 43 -14.63 24.50 17.94
C TRP A 43 -13.76 24.02 16.80
N SER A 44 -14.35 23.47 15.73
CA SER A 44 -13.62 23.05 14.54
C SER A 44 -12.89 24.23 13.90
N ASN A 45 -13.55 25.38 13.77
CA ASN A 45 -12.97 26.59 13.19
C ASN A 45 -11.87 27.19 14.08
N ARG A 46 -12.07 27.20 15.40
CA ARG A 46 -11.05 27.66 16.37
C ARG A 46 -9.80 26.81 16.33
N LEU A 47 -9.96 25.48 16.29
CA LEU A 47 -8.83 24.55 16.22
C LEU A 47 -8.06 24.70 14.91
N ALA A 48 -8.76 24.78 13.78
CA ALA A 48 -8.12 24.99 12.48
C ALA A 48 -7.35 26.32 12.43
N SER A 49 -7.97 27.41 12.89
CA SER A 49 -7.34 28.73 12.94
C SER A 49 -6.12 28.74 13.86
N TYR A 50 -6.21 28.11 15.03
CA TYR A 50 -5.09 28.01 15.98
C TYR A 50 -3.90 27.24 15.40
N MET A 51 -4.14 26.12 14.71
CA MET A 51 -3.07 25.34 14.09
C MET A 51 -2.41 26.12 12.95
N GLN A 52 -3.21 26.74 12.08
CA GLN A 52 -2.71 27.57 10.98
C GLN A 52 -1.88 28.77 11.48
N SER A 53 -2.28 29.42 12.58
CA SER A 53 -1.57 30.58 13.11
C SER A 53 -0.32 30.24 13.90
N ASN A 54 -0.36 29.19 14.73
CA ASN A 54 0.74 28.88 15.66
C ASN A 54 1.71 27.83 15.14
N MET A 55 1.30 26.99 14.18
CA MET A 55 2.10 25.87 13.67
C MET A 55 1.99 25.74 12.14
N PRO A 56 2.32 26.78 11.35
CA PRO A 56 2.11 26.78 9.90
C PRO A 56 2.89 25.66 9.18
N GLY A 57 4.12 25.38 9.60
CA GLY A 57 4.95 24.31 9.01
C GLY A 57 4.37 22.90 9.24
N ILE A 58 3.80 22.65 10.43
CA ILE A 58 3.15 21.37 10.75
C ILE A 58 1.82 21.26 10.01
N THR A 59 1.07 22.37 9.93
CA THR A 59 -0.22 22.41 9.23
C THR A 59 -0.05 22.09 7.74
N GLY A 60 1.00 22.61 7.10
CA GLY A 60 1.33 22.29 5.71
C GLY A 60 1.63 20.80 5.45
N LEU A 61 2.10 20.04 6.45
CA LEU A 61 2.27 18.59 6.33
C LEU A 61 0.94 17.84 6.25
N PHE A 62 -0.11 18.37 6.88
CA PHE A 62 -1.45 17.76 6.92
C PHE A 62 -2.38 18.30 5.83
N GLU A 63 -2.18 19.53 5.35
CA GLU A 63 -2.91 20.11 4.22
C GLU A 63 -2.46 19.54 2.86
N ASN A 64 -1.45 18.66 2.85
CA ASN A 64 -0.98 18.07 1.61
C ASN A 64 -2.01 17.12 0.96
N LYS A 65 -1.93 17.01 -0.37
CA LYS A 65 -2.81 16.13 -1.14
C LYS A 65 -2.54 14.63 -0.86
N PHE A 66 -1.35 14.30 -0.34
CA PHE A 66 -0.99 12.93 0.04
C PHE A 66 -1.87 12.35 1.16
N MET A 67 -2.16 13.13 2.21
CA MET A 67 -3.03 12.67 3.30
C MET A 67 -4.46 12.42 2.81
N GLU A 68 -4.94 13.25 1.89
CA GLU A 68 -6.23 13.03 1.22
C GLU A 68 -6.24 11.77 0.35
N ILE A 69 -5.20 11.61 -0.47
CA ILE A 69 -5.07 10.52 -1.42
C ILE A 69 -4.91 9.19 -0.66
N SER A 70 -3.93 9.09 0.24
CA SER A 70 -3.63 7.87 1.00
C SER A 70 -4.81 7.36 1.82
N GLY A 71 -5.65 8.26 2.34
CA GLY A 71 -6.86 7.89 3.07
C GLY A 71 -8.01 7.40 2.19
N ASN A 72 -7.92 7.48 0.86
CA ASN A 72 -9.03 7.29 -0.09
C ASN A 72 -9.26 5.83 -0.50
N GLU A 73 -10.53 5.42 -0.63
CA GLU A 73 -10.95 4.09 -1.07
C GLU A 73 -10.44 3.72 -2.48
N TYR A 74 -10.31 4.70 -3.37
CA TYR A 74 -9.76 4.49 -4.72
C TYR A 74 -8.31 3.97 -4.73
N ILE A 75 -7.58 4.11 -3.62
CA ILE A 75 -6.23 3.56 -3.47
C ILE A 75 -6.30 2.18 -2.83
N TRP A 76 -7.11 2.04 -1.78
CA TRP A 76 -7.14 0.82 -0.99
C TRP A 76 -7.76 -0.36 -1.75
N PHE A 77 -8.81 -0.17 -2.56
CA PHE A 77 -9.38 -1.28 -3.34
C PHE A 77 -8.37 -1.86 -4.36
N PRO A 78 -7.71 -1.05 -5.22
CA PRO A 78 -6.65 -1.56 -6.09
C PRO A 78 -5.44 -2.11 -5.32
N ALA A 79 -5.00 -1.45 -4.25
CA ALA A 79 -3.87 -1.91 -3.46
C ALA A 79 -4.12 -3.30 -2.83
N LEU A 80 -5.32 -3.52 -2.29
CA LEU A 80 -5.72 -4.81 -1.72
C LEU A 80 -5.97 -5.87 -2.79
N ALA A 81 -6.47 -5.48 -3.97
CA ALA A 81 -6.57 -6.39 -5.11
C ALA A 81 -5.18 -6.86 -5.56
N ILE A 82 -4.20 -5.94 -5.66
CA ILE A 82 -2.81 -6.29 -5.92
C ILE A 82 -2.29 -7.23 -4.81
N LEU A 83 -2.53 -6.91 -3.54
CA LEU A 83 -2.13 -7.73 -2.40
C LEU A 83 -2.74 -9.14 -2.44
N TYR A 84 -3.98 -9.30 -2.92
CA TYR A 84 -4.62 -10.59 -3.15
C TYR A 84 -3.87 -11.45 -4.19
N PHE A 85 -3.44 -10.82 -5.28
CA PHE A 85 -2.66 -11.50 -6.32
C PHE A 85 -1.20 -11.78 -5.90
N MET A 86 -0.73 -11.24 -4.76
CA MET A 86 0.61 -11.50 -4.19
C MET A 86 0.73 -12.80 -3.37
N HIS A 87 -0.29 -13.67 -3.34
CA HIS A 87 -0.24 -14.98 -2.66
C HIS A 87 0.87 -15.92 -3.21
N PRO A 88 1.81 -16.43 -2.38
CA PRO A 88 1.55 -16.85 -0.99
C PRO A 88 2.15 -15.93 0.08
N LEU A 89 2.56 -14.71 -0.27
CA LEU A 89 3.15 -13.77 0.68
C LEU A 89 2.18 -13.32 1.78
N VAL A 90 0.91 -13.33 1.44
CA VAL A 90 -0.21 -12.95 2.30
C VAL A 90 -1.30 -14.01 2.10
N HIS A 91 -1.85 -14.53 3.20
CA HIS A 91 -3.01 -15.42 3.14
C HIS A 91 -4.12 -14.74 2.34
N LYS A 92 -4.64 -15.37 1.29
CA LYS A 92 -5.66 -14.78 0.38
C LYS A 92 -6.88 -14.24 1.11
N GLN A 93 -7.21 -14.84 2.26
CA GLN A 93 -8.29 -14.40 3.14
C GLN A 93 -8.07 -12.98 3.66
N LEU A 94 -6.83 -12.56 3.92
CA LEU A 94 -6.56 -11.23 4.45
C LEU A 94 -7.03 -10.09 3.52
N PRO A 95 -6.52 -9.95 2.29
CA PRO A 95 -6.94 -8.86 1.40
C PRO A 95 -8.43 -8.98 1.02
N ILE A 96 -8.98 -10.19 0.89
CA ILE A 96 -10.42 -10.38 0.69
C ILE A 96 -11.21 -9.79 1.85
N ASN A 97 -10.86 -10.15 3.09
CA ASN A 97 -11.60 -9.72 4.26
C ASN A 97 -11.48 -8.21 4.49
N VAL A 98 -10.31 -7.61 4.20
CA VAL A 98 -10.14 -6.15 4.23
C VAL A 98 -10.99 -5.49 3.15
N ILE A 99 -11.02 -6.01 1.91
CA ILE A 99 -11.89 -5.48 0.84
C ILE A 99 -13.36 -5.54 1.26
N LEU A 100 -13.80 -6.66 1.84
CA LEU A 100 -15.18 -6.83 2.31
C LEU A 100 -15.51 -5.91 3.50
N ALA A 101 -14.54 -5.62 4.37
CA ALA A 101 -14.71 -4.68 5.47
C ALA A 101 -14.83 -3.24 4.94
N LEU A 102 -13.94 -2.82 4.04
CA LEU A 102 -13.98 -1.49 3.45
C LEU A 102 -15.24 -1.26 2.59
N ALA A 103 -15.67 -2.27 1.83
CA ALA A 103 -16.90 -2.17 1.05
C ALA A 103 -18.14 -2.02 1.97
N PHE A 104 -18.15 -2.72 3.10
CA PHE A 104 -19.22 -2.59 4.09
C PHE A 104 -19.22 -1.20 4.74
N ASP A 105 -18.05 -0.73 5.19
CA ASP A 105 -17.85 0.64 5.74
C ASP A 105 -18.37 1.71 4.76
N SER A 106 -17.98 1.63 3.48
CA SER A 106 -18.45 2.56 2.45
C SER A 106 -19.98 2.56 2.34
N VAL A 107 -20.65 1.40 2.42
CA VAL A 107 -22.13 1.31 2.40
C VAL A 107 -22.74 1.96 3.65
N VAL A 108 -22.23 1.66 4.84
CA VAL A 108 -22.72 2.23 6.10
C VAL A 108 -22.58 3.75 6.10
N ILE A 109 -21.40 4.26 5.72
CA ILE A 109 -21.14 5.69 5.64
C ILE A 109 -22.07 6.38 4.63
N LEU A 110 -22.27 5.79 3.44
CA LEU A 110 -23.15 6.36 2.42
C LEU A 110 -24.61 6.40 2.88
N LEU A 111 -25.08 5.36 3.58
CA LEU A 111 -26.42 5.34 4.16
C LEU A 111 -26.58 6.44 5.22
N ILE A 112 -25.64 6.55 6.17
CA ILE A 112 -25.71 7.59 7.22
C ILE A 112 -25.66 8.99 6.59
N LYS A 113 -24.79 9.22 5.60
CA LYS A 113 -24.73 10.49 4.85
C LYS A 113 -26.07 10.82 4.19
N ALA A 114 -26.71 9.83 3.57
CA ALA A 114 -28.00 10.01 2.91
C ALA A 114 -29.13 10.36 3.91
N PHE A 115 -29.04 9.92 5.16
CA PHE A 115 -30.00 10.26 6.22
C PHE A 115 -29.72 11.60 6.89
N VAL A 116 -28.46 11.87 7.29
CA VAL A 116 -28.10 13.01 8.14
C VAL A 116 -27.97 14.30 7.34
N LYS A 117 -27.48 14.22 6.09
CA LYS A 117 -27.39 15.35 5.16
C LYS A 117 -26.71 16.62 5.73
N ARG A 118 -25.73 16.45 6.62
CA ARG A 118 -25.00 17.57 7.24
C ARG A 118 -24.20 18.34 6.18
N LYS A 119 -24.30 19.67 6.21
CA LYS A 119 -23.57 20.56 5.30
C LYS A 119 -22.07 20.58 5.65
N ARG A 120 -21.22 20.52 4.64
CA ARG A 120 -19.75 20.64 4.78
C ARG A 120 -19.31 22.06 5.16
N PRO A 121 -18.13 22.20 5.79
CA PRO A 121 -17.52 23.52 5.96
C PRO A 121 -17.24 24.17 4.60
N PRO A 122 -17.29 25.51 4.49
CA PRO A 122 -17.00 26.21 3.25
C PRO A 122 -15.52 26.09 2.88
N THR A 123 -15.22 25.35 1.82
CA THR A 123 -13.87 25.14 1.29
C THR A 123 -13.46 26.22 0.30
N LYS A 124 -12.18 26.59 0.25
CA LYS A 124 -11.63 27.49 -0.79
C LYS A 124 -11.66 26.87 -2.20
N ASN A 125 -11.54 25.54 -2.32
CA ASN A 125 -11.59 24.79 -3.59
C ASN A 125 -12.44 23.51 -3.43
N PRO A 126 -13.65 23.42 -4.01
CA PRO A 126 -14.42 22.18 -4.05
C PRO A 126 -13.80 21.20 -5.07
N ASP A 127 -13.65 19.93 -4.70
CA ASP A 127 -13.23 18.90 -5.67
C ASP A 127 -14.41 18.46 -6.54
N PHE A 128 -14.12 18.00 -7.77
CA PHE A 128 -15.12 17.49 -8.71
C PHE A 128 -16.08 16.46 -8.09
N PHE A 129 -15.58 15.55 -7.24
CA PHE A 129 -16.39 14.53 -6.55
C PHE A 129 -17.26 15.08 -5.43
N THR A 130 -16.95 16.26 -4.87
CA THR A 130 -17.83 16.93 -3.90
C THR A 130 -19.05 17.58 -4.55
N ALA A 131 -19.08 17.68 -5.88
CA ALA A 131 -20.18 18.28 -6.63
C ALA A 131 -21.28 17.29 -7.04
N ILE A 132 -21.06 15.96 -6.88
CA ILE A 132 -21.99 14.94 -7.40
C ILE A 132 -22.19 13.82 -6.36
N GLY A 133 -23.45 13.55 -5.99
CA GLY A 133 -23.85 12.36 -5.20
C GLY A 133 -23.99 12.57 -3.68
N PRO A 134 -24.08 11.48 -2.89
CA PRO A 134 -24.20 11.51 -1.42
C PRO A 134 -22.97 12.10 -0.71
N ASP A 135 -21.85 12.21 -1.43
CA ASP A 135 -20.60 12.77 -0.91
C ASP A 135 -20.60 14.29 -0.73
N GLN A 136 -21.66 14.99 -1.12
CA GLN A 136 -21.84 16.40 -0.77
C GLN A 136 -21.99 16.65 0.75
N TYR A 137 -22.30 15.61 1.53
CA TYR A 137 -22.52 15.71 2.97
C TYR A 137 -21.25 15.45 3.78
N SER A 138 -21.15 16.05 4.97
CA SER A 138 -19.96 16.00 5.82
C SER A 138 -19.99 14.87 6.85
N PHE A 139 -21.18 14.44 7.29
CA PHE A 139 -21.34 13.50 8.40
C PHE A 139 -21.77 12.10 7.93
N PRO A 140 -21.07 11.02 8.34
CA PRO A 140 -19.80 10.98 9.05
C PRO A 140 -18.60 11.13 8.08
N SER A 141 -17.41 11.32 8.63
CA SER A 141 -16.18 11.28 7.83
C SER A 141 -15.84 9.85 7.41
N GLY A 142 -16.07 9.52 6.14
CA GLY A 142 -15.69 8.21 5.57
C GLY A 142 -14.17 7.99 5.56
N TYR A 143 -13.37 9.06 5.41
CA TYR A 143 -11.91 8.96 5.55
C TYR A 143 -11.51 8.51 6.95
N ALA A 144 -12.08 9.12 7.99
CA ALA A 144 -11.77 8.79 9.37
C ALA A 144 -12.20 7.36 9.72
N SER A 145 -13.39 6.93 9.27
CA SER A 145 -13.86 5.56 9.47
C SER A 145 -12.91 4.54 8.87
N ARG A 146 -12.61 4.72 7.58
CA ARG A 146 -11.76 3.82 6.80
C ARG A 146 -10.34 3.71 7.34
N THR A 147 -9.66 4.83 7.61
CA THR A 147 -8.26 4.78 8.06
C THR A 147 -8.15 4.17 9.46
N ILE A 148 -9.13 4.40 10.33
CA ILE A 148 -9.19 3.77 11.65
C ILE A 148 -9.47 2.27 11.52
N LEU A 149 -10.44 1.87 10.70
CA LEU A 149 -10.72 0.45 10.39
C LEU A 149 -9.47 -0.27 9.88
N ILE A 150 -8.74 0.33 8.93
CA ILE A 150 -7.48 -0.22 8.42
C ILE A 150 -6.42 -0.34 9.53
N SER A 151 -6.20 0.71 10.32
CA SER A 151 -5.23 0.68 11.42
C SER A 151 -5.55 -0.41 12.45
N PHE A 152 -6.83 -0.60 12.78
CA PHE A 152 -7.27 -1.68 13.67
C PHE A 152 -6.96 -3.05 13.11
N ILE A 153 -7.40 -3.33 11.87
CA ILE A 153 -7.18 -4.61 11.21
C ILE A 153 -5.67 -4.91 11.16
N PHE A 154 -4.84 -3.95 10.74
CA PHE A 154 -3.39 -4.12 10.67
C PHE A 154 -2.74 -4.33 12.04
N THR A 155 -3.15 -3.59 13.08
CA THR A 155 -2.63 -3.80 14.45
C THR A 155 -2.98 -5.18 14.98
N GLN A 156 -4.11 -5.76 14.60
CA GLN A 156 -4.54 -7.09 15.05
C GLN A 156 -3.86 -8.24 14.31
N ILE A 157 -3.47 -8.03 13.06
CA ILE A 157 -2.69 -9.00 12.27
C ILE A 157 -1.20 -8.90 12.61
N ASN A 158 -0.73 -7.75 13.11
CA ASN A 158 0.65 -7.47 13.45
C ASN A 158 1.34 -8.55 14.33
N PRO A 159 0.69 -9.13 15.37
CA PRO A 159 1.25 -10.22 16.16
C PRO A 159 1.64 -11.48 15.36
N LEU A 160 1.13 -11.65 14.14
CA LEU A 160 1.46 -12.76 13.24
C LEU A 160 2.81 -12.58 12.53
N PHE A 161 3.41 -11.37 12.55
CA PHE A 161 4.61 -11.02 11.77
C PHE A 161 5.94 -10.99 12.56
N GLY A 162 5.95 -11.28 13.87
CA GLY A 162 7.20 -11.48 14.65
C GLY A 162 7.39 -10.56 15.87
N ASN A 163 8.65 -10.28 16.23
CA ASN A 163 9.08 -9.69 17.51
C ASN A 163 8.34 -8.40 17.89
N GLY A 164 7.94 -8.29 19.18
CA GLY A 164 7.03 -7.26 19.69
C GLY A 164 7.41 -5.79 19.43
N TYR A 165 8.71 -5.45 19.30
CA TYR A 165 9.16 -4.09 19.01
C TYR A 165 8.82 -3.63 17.59
N LEU A 166 8.93 -4.50 16.58
CA LEU A 166 8.58 -4.16 15.21
C LEU A 166 7.07 -4.00 15.05
N ASN A 167 6.29 -4.83 15.74
CA ASN A 167 4.83 -4.70 15.75
C ASN A 167 4.39 -3.40 16.44
N LEU A 168 5.08 -3.01 17.52
CA LEU A 168 4.84 -1.71 18.15
C LEU A 168 5.15 -0.57 17.19
N MET A 169 6.31 -0.57 16.52
CA MET A 169 6.69 0.47 15.57
C MET A 169 5.72 0.54 14.37
N ALA A 170 5.37 -0.59 13.76
CA ALA A 170 4.42 -0.64 12.66
C ALA A 170 3.02 -0.16 13.08
N SER A 171 2.59 -0.51 14.30
CA SER A 171 1.33 0.00 14.86
C SER A 171 1.40 1.51 15.08
N LEU A 172 2.47 2.02 15.67
CA LEU A 172 2.65 3.46 15.85
C LEU A 172 2.64 4.21 14.50
N LEU A 173 3.27 3.65 13.47
CA LEU A 173 3.27 4.24 12.12
C LEU A 173 1.87 4.26 11.50
N ILE A 174 1.12 3.15 11.57
CA ILE A 174 -0.22 3.12 10.96
C ILE A 174 -1.25 3.94 11.74
N TRP A 175 -1.12 4.01 13.07
CA TRP A 175 -1.96 4.85 13.90
C TRP A 175 -1.63 6.33 13.76
N SER A 176 -0.35 6.69 13.68
CA SER A 176 0.05 8.07 13.39
C SER A 176 -0.42 8.50 12.00
N TRP A 177 -0.34 7.64 10.98
CA TRP A 177 -0.92 7.89 9.67
C TRP A 177 -2.44 8.13 9.75
N SER A 178 -3.21 7.27 10.41
CA SER A 178 -4.66 7.42 10.50
C SER A 178 -5.08 8.70 11.24
N ILE A 179 -4.41 9.01 12.35
CA ILE A 179 -4.62 10.27 13.08
C ILE A 179 -4.26 11.47 12.19
N SER A 180 -3.19 11.38 11.40
CA SER A 180 -2.77 12.43 10.46
C SER A 180 -3.83 12.68 9.37
N VAL A 181 -4.44 11.62 8.83
CA VAL A 181 -5.54 11.74 7.86
C VAL A 181 -6.75 12.41 8.50
N CYS A 182 -7.11 12.03 9.74
CA CYS A 182 -8.19 12.67 10.50
C CYS A 182 -7.97 14.18 10.68
N PHE A 183 -6.77 14.60 11.10
CA PHE A 183 -6.41 16.01 11.22
C PHE A 183 -6.44 16.72 9.86
N SER A 184 -5.93 16.08 8.80
CA SER A 184 -5.97 16.61 7.44
C SER A 184 -7.40 16.94 6.98
N ARG A 185 -8.40 16.12 7.35
CA ARG A 185 -9.80 16.36 6.97
C ARG A 185 -10.40 17.59 7.66
N MET A 186 -9.97 17.90 8.88
CA MET A 186 -10.39 19.09 9.60
C MET A 186 -9.68 20.34 9.07
N LEU A 187 -8.35 20.27 8.91
CA LEU A 187 -7.52 21.40 8.47
C LEU A 187 -7.87 21.89 7.06
N ASN A 188 -8.16 20.97 6.14
CA ASN A 188 -8.61 21.31 4.79
C ASN A 188 -10.07 21.82 4.72
N GLY A 189 -10.74 21.98 5.87
CA GLY A 189 -12.13 22.43 5.93
C GLY A 189 -13.11 21.46 5.27
N ARG A 190 -12.80 20.15 5.25
CA ARG A 190 -13.63 19.13 4.59
C ARG A 190 -14.65 18.52 5.53
N HIS A 191 -14.32 18.45 6.81
CA HIS A 191 -15.13 17.83 7.86
C HIS A 191 -15.02 18.61 9.17
N HIS A 192 -16.10 18.59 9.97
CA HIS A 192 -16.07 19.07 11.34
C HIS A 192 -15.51 18.01 12.30
N LEU A 193 -15.14 18.40 13.52
CA LEU A 193 -14.61 17.50 14.54
C LEU A 193 -15.56 16.33 14.83
N LEU A 194 -16.86 16.58 15.02
CA LEU A 194 -17.82 15.49 15.22
C LEU A 194 -17.93 14.55 14.02
N ASP A 195 -17.72 15.02 12.79
CA ASP A 195 -17.75 14.15 11.61
C ASP A 195 -16.59 13.15 11.67
N VAL A 196 -15.40 13.63 12.05
CA VAL A 196 -14.17 12.83 12.17
C VAL A 196 -14.25 11.88 13.36
N VAL A 197 -14.68 12.36 14.53
CA VAL A 197 -14.83 11.52 15.72
C VAL A 197 -15.88 10.43 15.48
N THR A 198 -17.02 10.76 14.89
CA THR A 198 -18.05 9.76 14.59
C THR A 198 -17.57 8.76 13.55
N GLY A 199 -16.88 9.22 12.50
CA GLY A 199 -16.25 8.33 11.53
C GLY A 199 -15.29 7.36 12.21
N ALA A 200 -14.37 7.85 13.05
CA ALA A 200 -13.44 7.00 13.79
C ALA A 200 -14.15 5.97 14.68
N LEU A 201 -15.24 6.36 15.35
CA LEU A 201 -16.06 5.44 16.16
C LEU A 201 -16.72 4.35 15.31
N ILE A 202 -17.23 4.68 14.13
CA ILE A 202 -17.80 3.69 13.20
C ILE A 202 -16.72 2.66 12.83
N GLY A 203 -15.53 3.12 12.42
CA GLY A 203 -14.42 2.23 12.07
C GLY A 203 -13.99 1.29 13.22
N ILE A 204 -14.03 1.77 14.48
CA ILE A 204 -13.77 0.95 15.67
C ILE A 204 -14.84 -0.13 15.86
N VAL A 205 -16.12 0.27 15.76
CA VAL A 205 -17.25 -0.63 16.01
C VAL A 205 -17.32 -1.72 14.95
N GLU A 206 -17.16 -1.36 13.68
CA GLU A 206 -17.22 -2.31 12.56
C GLU A 206 -16.11 -3.37 12.59
N ASP A 207 -14.93 -3.01 13.11
CA ASP A 207 -13.84 -3.97 13.31
C ASP A 207 -14.18 -4.99 14.40
N THR A 208 -14.77 -4.53 15.51
CA THR A 208 -15.06 -5.36 16.70
C THR A 208 -15.95 -6.56 16.38
N ASP A 209 -16.91 -6.41 15.46
CA ASP A 209 -17.81 -7.48 15.03
C ASP A 209 -17.14 -8.53 14.10
N ARG A 210 -16.04 -8.17 13.42
CA ARG A 210 -15.33 -9.07 12.49
C ARG A 210 -14.20 -9.86 13.15
N ILE A 211 -13.76 -9.46 14.35
CA ILE A 211 -12.77 -10.17 15.20
C ILE A 211 -13.17 -11.64 15.46
N THR A 212 -14.47 -11.93 15.54
CA THR A 212 -14.96 -13.30 15.77
C THR A 212 -14.82 -14.20 14.56
N ILE A 213 -14.80 -13.65 13.33
CA ILE A 213 -14.74 -14.41 12.08
C ILE A 213 -13.30 -14.81 11.76
N PHE A 214 -12.33 -13.91 11.95
CA PHE A 214 -10.90 -14.20 11.68
C PHE A 214 -10.30 -15.26 12.60
N ARG A 215 -10.79 -15.40 13.84
CA ARG A 215 -10.31 -16.40 14.80
C ARG A 215 -10.92 -17.79 14.61
N ALA A 216 -12.06 -17.90 13.92
CA ALA A 216 -12.77 -19.16 13.75
C ALA A 216 -12.16 -20.06 12.65
N ASP A 217 -11.42 -19.47 11.70
CA ASP A 217 -10.84 -20.20 10.55
C ASP A 217 -9.40 -20.71 10.78
N ASP A 218 -8.76 -20.35 11.91
CA ASP A 218 -7.35 -20.68 12.19
C ASP A 218 -7.16 -22.08 12.84
N GLU A 219 -8.25 -22.80 13.13
CA GLU A 219 -8.19 -24.22 13.50
C GLU A 219 -8.29 -25.11 12.25
N SER A 220 -7.18 -25.21 11.49
CA SER A 220 -7.03 -26.22 10.43
C SER A 220 -5.88 -27.20 10.75
N PRO A 221 -6.01 -28.49 10.34
CA PRO A 221 -5.34 -29.62 11.00
C PRO A 221 -3.84 -29.67 10.69
N LYS A 222 -3.03 -29.87 11.74
CA LYS A 222 -1.58 -30.09 11.67
C LYS A 222 -1.24 -31.21 10.68
N GLN A 223 -0.70 -30.86 9.52
CA GLN A 223 -0.06 -31.82 8.62
C GLN A 223 1.21 -32.36 9.29
N LYS A 224 1.19 -33.66 9.62
CA LYS A 224 2.37 -34.45 9.98
C LYS A 224 3.29 -34.54 8.76
N THR A 225 4.41 -33.82 8.79
CA THR A 225 5.48 -34.00 7.81
C THR A 225 6.45 -35.05 8.34
N ASP A 226 6.47 -36.21 7.68
CA ASP A 226 7.37 -37.32 8.00
C ASP A 226 8.84 -36.92 7.85
N SER A 227 9.53 -36.82 8.99
CA SER A 227 10.93 -36.43 9.14
C SER A 227 11.94 -37.51 8.72
N ARG A 228 11.49 -38.65 8.19
CA ARG A 228 12.33 -39.82 7.88
C ARG A 228 12.90 -39.86 6.44
N LEU A 229 12.45 -38.99 5.54
CA LEU A 229 13.01 -38.88 4.17
C LEU A 229 14.15 -37.86 4.04
N LEU A 230 14.54 -37.19 5.13
CA LEU A 230 15.46 -36.05 5.12
C LEU A 230 16.93 -36.40 5.37
N ALA A 231 17.27 -37.68 5.56
CA ALA A 231 18.61 -38.06 6.03
C ALA A 231 19.57 -38.56 4.94
N ASN A 232 19.11 -39.00 3.77
CA ASN A 232 19.95 -39.80 2.85
C ASN A 232 20.02 -39.32 1.39
N GLY A 233 19.68 -38.06 1.10
CA GLY A 233 19.78 -37.51 -0.26
C GLY A 233 21.08 -36.74 -0.47
N ASP A 234 22.04 -37.34 -1.17
CA ASP A 234 23.30 -36.69 -1.54
C ASP A 234 23.03 -35.44 -2.42
N LEU A 235 23.54 -34.27 -2.00
CA LEU A 235 23.31 -32.95 -2.61
C LEU A 235 24.00 -32.77 -3.99
N SER A 236 24.52 -33.87 -4.55
CA SER A 236 25.24 -33.95 -5.82
C SER A 236 24.29 -34.11 -7.01
N GLU A 237 23.16 -34.80 -6.86
CA GLU A 237 22.22 -35.07 -7.98
C GLU A 237 21.21 -33.93 -8.26
N GLN A 238 21.00 -33.01 -7.32
CA GLN A 238 19.94 -31.98 -7.44
C GLN A 238 20.25 -30.82 -8.41
N TYR A 239 21.47 -30.68 -8.92
CA TYR A 239 21.85 -29.54 -9.78
C TYR A 239 21.83 -29.84 -11.29
N ILE A 240 21.59 -31.09 -11.68
CA ILE A 240 21.78 -31.55 -13.07
C ILE A 240 20.48 -32.20 -13.57
N SER A 241 19.46 -31.40 -13.89
CA SER A 241 18.29 -31.91 -14.63
C SER A 241 18.36 -31.48 -16.10
N HIS A 242 18.77 -32.42 -16.95
CA HIS A 242 18.75 -32.28 -18.40
C HIS A 242 17.40 -32.77 -18.92
N ASP A 243 16.53 -31.85 -19.37
CA ASP A 243 15.34 -32.21 -20.13
C ASP A 243 15.67 -32.19 -21.62
N GLY A 244 15.44 -33.30 -22.30
CA GLY A 244 15.96 -33.66 -23.63
C GLY A 244 15.38 -32.89 -24.82
N LYS A 245 14.81 -31.69 -24.63
CA LYS A 245 14.15 -30.91 -25.70
C LYS A 245 15.06 -29.89 -26.40
N ARG A 246 16.23 -29.55 -25.86
CA ARG A 246 17.18 -28.61 -26.48
C ARG A 246 18.62 -29.03 -26.25
N THR A 247 19.36 -29.30 -27.32
CA THR A 247 20.78 -29.65 -27.26
C THR A 247 21.63 -28.38 -27.08
N VAL A 248 22.21 -28.20 -25.90
CA VAL A 248 23.12 -27.08 -25.62
C VAL A 248 24.50 -27.42 -26.19
N PRO A 249 25.19 -26.49 -26.91
CA PRO A 249 26.55 -26.71 -27.39
C PRO A 249 27.51 -27.07 -26.25
N GLY A 250 28.44 -28.00 -26.49
CA GLY A 250 29.30 -28.56 -25.43
C GLY A 250 30.12 -27.54 -24.64
N GLY A 251 30.63 -26.48 -25.30
CA GLY A 251 31.35 -25.40 -24.63
C GLY A 251 30.46 -24.58 -23.69
N LEU A 252 29.23 -24.25 -24.13
CA LEU A 252 28.26 -23.53 -23.31
C LEU A 252 27.78 -24.40 -22.14
N ARG A 253 27.64 -25.71 -22.34
CA ARG A 253 27.32 -26.64 -21.25
C ARG A 253 28.38 -26.63 -20.14
N LYS A 254 29.67 -26.75 -20.51
CA LYS A 254 30.78 -26.67 -19.53
C LYS A 254 30.74 -25.37 -18.73
N PHE A 255 30.46 -24.25 -19.37
CA PHE A 255 30.34 -22.95 -18.70
C PHE A 255 29.16 -22.92 -17.72
N LEU A 256 27.99 -23.40 -18.14
CA LEU A 256 26.79 -23.44 -17.29
C LEU A 256 26.97 -24.37 -16.09
N ASP A 257 27.67 -25.50 -16.28
CA ASP A 257 28.00 -26.45 -15.21
C ASP A 257 28.98 -25.81 -14.21
N LEU A 258 30.00 -25.09 -14.71
CA LEU A 258 30.93 -24.32 -13.85
C LEU A 258 30.21 -23.24 -13.05
N ASP A 259 29.30 -22.47 -13.67
CA ASP A 259 28.50 -21.45 -12.95
C ASP A 259 27.60 -22.08 -11.88
N ALA A 260 27.04 -23.26 -12.15
CA ALA A 260 26.28 -24.02 -11.14
C ALA A 260 27.16 -24.45 -9.96
N GLU A 261 28.37 -24.95 -10.22
CA GLU A 261 29.34 -25.33 -9.19
C GLU A 261 29.79 -24.14 -8.35
N LEU A 262 30.16 -23.02 -9.00
CA LEU A 262 30.53 -21.78 -8.34
C LEU A 262 29.38 -21.26 -7.46
N THR A 263 28.14 -21.30 -7.97
CA THR A 263 26.95 -20.89 -7.22
C THR A 263 26.77 -21.74 -5.97
N LYS A 264 26.96 -23.06 -6.08
CA LYS A 264 26.87 -23.99 -4.94
C LYS A 264 27.94 -23.69 -3.88
N ASN A 265 29.20 -23.55 -4.30
CA ASN A 265 30.32 -23.25 -3.40
C ASN A 265 30.12 -21.91 -2.68
N PHE A 266 29.66 -20.90 -3.41
CA PHE A 266 29.37 -19.58 -2.86
C PHE A 266 28.21 -19.59 -1.86
N THR A 267 27.14 -20.33 -2.17
CA THR A 267 25.99 -20.47 -1.27
C THR A 267 26.38 -21.17 0.04
N ASN A 268 27.18 -22.23 -0.05
CA ASN A 268 27.71 -22.93 1.13
C ASN A 268 28.60 -22.01 1.96
N PHE A 269 29.48 -21.24 1.30
CA PHE A 269 30.32 -20.25 1.98
C PHE A 269 29.49 -19.20 2.73
N LEU A 270 28.48 -18.60 2.08
CA LEU A 270 27.61 -17.62 2.73
C LEU A 270 26.83 -18.21 3.91
N GLN A 271 26.25 -19.41 3.75
CA GLN A 271 25.53 -20.08 4.85
C GLN A 271 26.44 -20.41 6.02
N SER A 272 27.72 -20.75 5.76
CA SER A 272 28.70 -20.99 6.83
C SER A 272 29.05 -19.73 7.62
N LYS A 273 29.09 -18.57 6.95
CA LYS A 273 29.45 -17.28 7.56
C LYS A 273 28.26 -16.56 8.18
N LEU A 274 27.06 -16.79 7.66
CA LEU A 274 25.82 -16.12 8.05
C LEU A 274 24.72 -17.15 8.37
N PRO A 275 24.92 -18.03 9.37
CA PRO A 275 24.01 -19.14 9.66
C PRO A 275 22.63 -18.68 10.16
N ASN A 276 22.55 -17.46 10.69
CA ASN A 276 21.33 -16.91 11.27
C ASN A 276 20.41 -16.24 10.23
N ILE A 277 20.80 -16.15 8.95
CA ILE A 277 19.93 -15.60 7.92
C ILE A 277 18.73 -16.53 7.74
N THR A 278 17.58 -16.04 8.13
CA THR A 278 16.30 -16.72 8.01
C THR A 278 15.76 -16.64 6.59
N LYS A 279 14.95 -17.63 6.20
CA LYS A 279 14.23 -17.61 4.92
C LYS A 279 13.27 -16.40 4.81
N SER A 280 12.76 -15.91 5.94
CA SER A 280 11.92 -14.71 5.99
C SER A 280 12.69 -13.46 5.57
N GLU A 281 13.93 -13.29 6.01
CA GLU A 281 14.77 -12.13 5.65
C GLU A 281 15.13 -12.14 4.17
N THR A 282 15.53 -13.29 3.63
CA THR A 282 15.83 -13.40 2.18
C THR A 282 14.59 -13.25 1.32
N LYS A 283 13.41 -13.63 1.82
CA LYS A 283 12.14 -13.39 1.14
C LYS A 283 11.70 -11.93 1.24
N PHE A 284 11.94 -11.25 2.36
CA PHE A 284 11.71 -9.80 2.47
C PHE A 284 12.53 -9.04 1.43
N MET A 285 13.80 -9.38 1.27
CA MET A 285 14.66 -8.77 0.23
C MET A 285 14.22 -9.10 -1.21
N GLU A 286 13.63 -10.28 -1.44
CA GLU A 286 12.97 -10.59 -2.72
C GLU A 286 11.88 -9.59 -3.06
N ILE A 287 11.02 -9.35 -2.08
CA ILE A 287 9.81 -8.57 -2.23
C ILE A 287 10.18 -7.10 -2.40
N SER A 288 11.10 -6.59 -1.59
CA SER A 288 11.56 -5.20 -1.67
C SER A 288 12.18 -4.88 -3.04
N GLY A 289 12.88 -5.83 -3.68
CA GLY A 289 13.41 -5.69 -5.04
C GLY A 289 12.40 -5.92 -6.18
N SER A 290 11.14 -6.21 -5.86
CA SER A 290 10.14 -6.61 -6.84
C SER A 290 9.46 -5.43 -7.52
N GLY A 291 9.23 -5.54 -8.83
CA GLY A 291 8.51 -4.52 -9.60
C GLY A 291 7.08 -4.27 -9.11
N TYR A 292 6.47 -5.27 -8.44
CA TYR A 292 5.15 -5.13 -7.83
C TYR A 292 5.09 -4.06 -6.73
N ILE A 293 6.21 -3.77 -6.05
CA ILE A 293 6.30 -2.68 -5.08
C ILE A 293 6.63 -1.37 -5.78
N TRP A 294 7.61 -1.40 -6.68
CA TRP A 294 8.18 -0.19 -7.22
C TRP A 294 7.27 0.55 -8.22
N LEU A 295 6.39 -0.15 -8.94
CA LEU A 295 5.40 0.49 -9.81
C LEU A 295 4.37 1.34 -9.00
N PRO A 296 3.73 0.82 -7.93
CA PRO A 296 2.95 1.64 -7.01
C PRO A 296 3.75 2.78 -6.38
N VAL A 297 5.01 2.55 -6.00
CA VAL A 297 5.87 3.61 -5.45
C VAL A 297 6.03 4.77 -6.45
N CYS A 298 6.23 4.50 -7.74
CA CYS A 298 6.25 5.56 -8.75
C CYS A 298 4.95 6.37 -8.81
N ALA A 299 3.80 5.71 -8.71
CA ALA A 299 2.51 6.40 -8.67
C ALA A 299 2.38 7.27 -7.41
N ILE A 300 2.80 6.77 -6.24
CA ILE A 300 2.83 7.55 -5.00
C ILE A 300 3.74 8.77 -5.16
N LEU A 301 4.96 8.59 -5.65
CA LEU A 301 5.93 9.67 -5.91
C LEU A 301 5.37 10.74 -6.86
N TYR A 302 4.58 10.33 -7.85
CA TYR A 302 3.89 11.27 -8.76
C TYR A 302 2.91 12.19 -8.03
N PHE A 303 2.12 11.64 -7.11
CA PHE A 303 1.17 12.43 -6.32
C PHE A 303 1.80 13.23 -5.17
N MET A 304 3.10 13.07 -4.91
CA MET A 304 3.84 13.83 -3.88
C MET A 304 4.34 15.20 -4.37
N HIS A 305 3.99 15.64 -5.58
CA HIS A 305 4.29 17.00 -6.04
C HIS A 305 3.69 18.07 -5.10
N PRO A 306 4.40 19.16 -4.73
CA PRO A 306 5.72 19.58 -5.25
C PRO A 306 6.94 19.03 -4.48
N LEU A 307 6.76 18.22 -3.44
CA LEU A 307 7.88 17.65 -2.66
C LEU A 307 8.79 16.77 -3.52
N VAL A 308 8.20 16.09 -4.49
CA VAL A 308 8.88 15.28 -5.49
C VAL A 308 8.64 15.88 -6.88
N PRO A 309 9.70 16.22 -7.64
CA PRO A 309 9.54 16.70 -9.00
C PRO A 309 8.84 15.65 -9.88
N LYS A 310 7.79 16.03 -10.63
CA LYS A 310 7.01 15.09 -11.49
C LYS A 310 7.88 14.32 -12.50
N GLN A 311 9.02 14.89 -12.91
CA GLN A 311 9.98 14.22 -13.79
C GLN A 311 10.54 12.92 -13.19
N LEU A 312 10.74 12.82 -11.87
CA LEU A 312 11.32 11.64 -11.23
C LEU A 312 10.46 10.38 -11.44
N PRO A 313 9.17 10.36 -11.04
CA PRO A 313 8.32 9.18 -11.22
C PRO A 313 8.08 8.83 -12.68
N ILE A 314 8.02 9.81 -13.59
CA ILE A 314 7.89 9.55 -15.04
C ILE A 314 9.13 8.84 -15.57
N ASN A 315 10.33 9.34 -15.26
CA ASN A 315 11.58 8.70 -15.66
C ASN A 315 11.76 7.31 -15.03
N LEU A 316 11.35 7.12 -13.77
CA LEU A 316 11.34 5.80 -13.12
C LEU A 316 10.39 4.81 -13.81
N ILE A 317 9.18 5.24 -14.20
CA ILE A 317 8.24 4.39 -14.94
C ILE A 317 8.85 3.98 -16.28
N MET A 318 9.43 4.92 -17.03
CA MET A 318 10.11 4.59 -18.29
C MET A 318 11.25 3.60 -18.10
N ALA A 319 12.06 3.80 -17.06
CA ALA A 319 13.15 2.90 -16.72
C ALA A 319 12.65 1.49 -16.38
N PHE A 320 11.54 1.37 -15.63
CA PHE A 320 10.96 0.07 -15.34
C PHE A 320 10.32 -0.61 -16.54
N VAL A 321 9.68 0.15 -17.43
CA VAL A 321 9.18 -0.40 -18.71
C VAL A 321 10.35 -0.94 -19.53
N LEU A 322 11.46 -0.19 -19.61
CA LEU A 322 12.68 -0.64 -20.26
C LEU A 322 13.22 -1.95 -19.65
N ASP A 323 13.40 -2.00 -18.32
CA ASP A 323 13.85 -3.19 -17.58
C ASP A 323 12.95 -4.40 -17.86
N ILE A 324 11.62 -4.23 -17.76
CA ILE A 324 10.66 -5.32 -18.01
C ILE A 324 10.78 -5.85 -19.44
N VAL A 325 10.92 -4.97 -20.43
CA VAL A 325 11.05 -5.36 -21.84
C VAL A 325 12.38 -6.07 -22.08
N VAL A 326 13.50 -5.49 -21.65
CA VAL A 326 14.85 -6.05 -21.86
C VAL A 326 14.99 -7.40 -21.15
N ILE A 327 14.64 -7.48 -19.87
CA ILE A 327 14.68 -8.72 -19.09
C ILE A 327 13.72 -9.75 -19.68
N GLY A 328 12.52 -9.34 -20.08
CA GLY A 328 11.52 -10.22 -20.70
C GLY A 328 12.03 -10.87 -21.99
N LEU A 329 12.62 -10.07 -22.89
CA LEU A 329 13.19 -10.54 -24.16
C LEU A 329 14.39 -11.47 -23.94
N LEU A 330 15.31 -11.09 -23.03
CA LEU A 330 16.47 -11.92 -22.72
C LEU A 330 16.07 -13.26 -22.08
N LYS A 331 15.07 -13.26 -21.19
CA LYS A 331 14.49 -14.49 -20.63
C LYS A 331 13.84 -15.35 -21.70
N ALA A 332 13.07 -14.75 -22.61
CA ALA A 332 12.42 -15.46 -23.71
C ALA A 332 13.41 -16.09 -24.69
N PHE A 333 14.58 -15.45 -24.89
CA PHE A 333 15.67 -15.93 -25.73
C PHE A 333 16.47 -17.05 -25.04
N ALA A 334 17.03 -16.77 -23.85
CA ALA A 334 17.93 -17.66 -23.15
C ALA A 334 17.23 -18.90 -22.59
N ARG A 335 16.01 -18.73 -22.06
CA ARG A 335 15.19 -19.79 -21.46
C ARG A 335 15.94 -20.68 -20.45
N ARG A 336 16.95 -20.12 -19.76
CA ARG A 336 17.74 -20.83 -18.77
C ARG A 336 16.84 -21.24 -17.60
N ARG A 337 16.91 -22.50 -17.17
CA ARG A 337 16.15 -23.00 -16.02
C ARG A 337 16.74 -22.47 -14.72
N ARG A 338 15.88 -22.24 -13.72
CA ARG A 338 16.30 -21.90 -12.35
C ARG A 338 17.02 -23.07 -11.68
N PRO A 339 17.92 -22.81 -10.71
CA PRO A 339 18.38 -23.84 -9.80
C PRO A 339 17.18 -24.57 -9.20
N LEU A 340 17.26 -25.90 -9.05
CA LEU A 340 16.15 -26.69 -8.54
C LEU A 340 15.93 -26.36 -7.05
N THR A 341 14.86 -25.60 -6.76
CA THR A 341 14.43 -25.34 -5.39
C THR A 341 13.69 -26.54 -4.81
N ARG A 342 14.01 -26.89 -3.56
CA ARG A 342 13.39 -27.93 -2.73
C ARG A 342 11.86 -27.80 -2.57
N ASN A 343 11.28 -26.64 -2.89
CA ASN A 343 9.84 -26.40 -2.89
C ASN A 343 9.37 -25.86 -4.24
N PRO A 344 8.27 -26.38 -4.81
CA PRO A 344 7.57 -25.73 -5.91
C PRO A 344 6.86 -24.47 -5.37
N ASP A 345 7.18 -23.30 -5.92
CA ASP A 345 6.35 -22.12 -5.73
C ASP A 345 5.04 -22.28 -6.50
N PHE A 346 3.93 -21.86 -5.90
CA PHE A 346 2.61 -21.82 -6.53
C PHE A 346 2.56 -20.90 -7.77
N PHE A 347 3.42 -19.86 -7.82
CA PHE A 347 3.56 -18.94 -8.97
C PHE A 347 4.21 -19.55 -10.22
N LYS A 348 4.60 -20.83 -10.16
CA LYS A 348 5.26 -21.52 -11.28
C LYS A 348 4.33 -21.75 -12.49
N SER A 349 3.02 -21.49 -12.37
CA SER A 349 2.07 -21.90 -13.41
C SER A 349 1.75 -20.85 -14.50
N ILE A 350 2.02 -19.54 -14.32
CA ILE A 350 1.70 -18.54 -15.36
C ILE A 350 2.73 -17.40 -15.38
N GLY A 351 3.55 -17.32 -16.44
CA GLY A 351 4.38 -16.14 -16.78
C GLY A 351 5.86 -16.41 -17.11
N PRO A 352 6.61 -15.38 -17.57
CA PRO A 352 8.05 -15.44 -17.89
C PRO A 352 8.96 -15.70 -16.69
N ASP A 353 8.38 -15.87 -15.49
CA ASP A 353 9.10 -16.14 -14.25
C ASP A 353 9.58 -17.61 -14.11
N GLN A 354 9.42 -18.41 -15.16
CA GLN A 354 10.01 -19.76 -15.23
C GLN A 354 11.52 -19.75 -15.51
N TYR A 355 12.05 -18.64 -16.05
CA TYR A 355 13.45 -18.54 -16.46
C TYR A 355 14.32 -17.78 -15.46
N SER A 356 15.58 -18.22 -15.33
CA SER A 356 16.58 -17.69 -14.41
C SER A 356 17.44 -16.59 -15.02
N PHE A 357 17.80 -16.70 -16.29
CA PHE A 357 18.71 -15.75 -16.93
C PHE A 357 17.95 -14.66 -17.69
N PRO A 358 18.29 -13.37 -17.51
CA PRO A 358 19.05 -12.78 -16.39
C PRO A 358 18.18 -12.54 -15.15
N SER A 359 18.80 -12.16 -14.03
CA SER A 359 18.09 -11.78 -12.81
C SER A 359 17.47 -10.38 -12.92
N GLY A 360 16.16 -10.32 -13.16
CA GLY A 360 15.42 -9.04 -13.21
C GLY A 360 15.32 -8.30 -11.86
N HIS A 361 15.43 -9.00 -10.73
CA HIS A 361 15.48 -8.34 -9.42
C HIS A 361 16.82 -7.63 -9.20
N ALA A 362 17.92 -8.24 -9.66
CA ALA A 362 19.25 -7.63 -9.59
C ALA A 362 19.37 -6.44 -10.55
N SER A 363 18.85 -6.57 -11.78
CA SER A 363 18.78 -5.46 -12.74
C SER A 363 18.03 -4.27 -12.16
N ARG A 364 16.79 -4.50 -11.70
CA ARG A 364 15.95 -3.44 -11.14
C ARG A 364 16.53 -2.79 -9.89
N SER A 365 17.08 -3.56 -8.95
CA SER A 365 17.63 -2.98 -7.72
C SER A 365 18.85 -2.10 -8.01
N VAL A 366 19.69 -2.48 -8.97
CA VAL A 366 20.82 -1.68 -9.44
C VAL A 366 20.35 -0.45 -10.21
N LEU A 367 19.37 -0.59 -11.10
CA LEU A 367 18.74 0.51 -11.82
C LEU A 367 18.21 1.59 -10.87
N ILE A 368 17.50 1.18 -9.83
CA ILE A 368 16.97 2.09 -8.80
C ILE A 368 18.11 2.78 -8.05
N ALA A 369 19.08 2.01 -7.52
CA ALA A 369 20.21 2.59 -6.79
C ALA A 369 21.00 3.58 -7.66
N PHE A 370 21.16 3.27 -8.96
CA PHE A 370 21.80 4.14 -9.93
C PHE A 370 21.01 5.44 -10.15
N ILE A 371 19.73 5.36 -10.51
CA ILE A 371 18.90 6.54 -10.78
C ILE A 371 18.86 7.47 -9.58
N PHE A 372 18.61 6.95 -8.37
CA PHE A 372 18.58 7.77 -7.16
C PHE A 372 19.95 8.39 -6.83
N SER A 373 21.06 7.69 -7.12
CA SER A 373 22.40 8.27 -6.95
C SER A 373 22.68 9.47 -7.87
N GLN A 374 22.06 9.51 -9.06
CA GLN A 374 22.19 10.60 -10.03
C GLN A 374 21.26 11.78 -9.72
N ILE A 375 20.21 11.56 -8.92
CA ILE A 375 19.18 12.57 -8.61
C ILE A 375 19.44 13.28 -7.30
N ASN A 376 20.27 12.68 -6.44
CA ASN A 376 20.76 13.30 -5.22
C ASN A 376 21.31 14.74 -5.38
N PRO A 377 21.89 15.19 -6.51
CA PRO A 377 22.26 16.59 -6.69
C PRO A 377 21.07 17.57 -6.74
N PHE A 378 19.84 17.12 -6.99
CA PHE A 378 18.65 17.99 -7.09
C PHE A 378 18.01 18.31 -5.73
N PHE A 379 18.21 17.45 -4.75
CA PHE A 379 17.80 17.69 -3.38
C PHE A 379 19.05 18.18 -2.64
N ASP A 380 19.12 19.48 -2.35
CA ASP A 380 20.29 20.12 -1.75
C ASP A 380 20.42 19.75 -0.25
N ILE A 381 20.68 18.46 0.02
CA ILE A 381 20.70 17.85 1.38
C ILE A 381 22.12 17.46 1.84
N GLY A 382 23.16 17.90 1.14
CA GLY A 382 24.56 17.75 1.54
C GLY A 382 24.99 16.30 1.81
N TYR A 383 25.55 16.02 2.99
CA TYR A 383 26.08 14.70 3.39
C TYR A 383 25.01 13.59 3.39
N LEU A 384 23.73 13.94 3.54
CA LEU A 384 22.63 12.97 3.58
C LEU A 384 22.47 12.23 2.24
N ASN A 385 22.83 12.88 1.13
CA ASN A 385 22.83 12.28 -0.20
C ASN A 385 23.79 11.08 -0.31
N PHE A 386 24.97 11.19 0.30
CA PHE A 386 25.94 10.09 0.34
C PHE A 386 25.40 8.91 1.15
N VAL A 387 24.77 9.19 2.31
CA VAL A 387 24.18 8.15 3.17
C VAL A 387 23.04 7.43 2.46
N VAL A 388 22.13 8.17 1.81
CA VAL A 388 21.01 7.59 1.05
C VAL A 388 21.52 6.72 -0.11
N SER A 389 22.50 7.21 -0.88
CA SER A 389 23.16 6.40 -1.92
C SER A 389 23.75 5.12 -1.34
N LEU A 390 24.48 5.21 -0.22
CA LEU A 390 25.10 4.05 0.41
C LEU A 390 24.07 3.03 0.87
N LEU A 391 22.96 3.48 1.46
CA LEU A 391 21.85 2.62 1.87
C LEU A 391 21.18 1.92 0.69
N LEU A 392 20.96 2.63 -0.43
CA LEU A 392 20.37 2.06 -1.64
C LEU A 392 21.30 1.04 -2.32
N TRP A 393 22.59 1.34 -2.41
CA TRP A 393 23.58 0.38 -2.93
C TRP A 393 23.73 -0.84 -2.01
N GLY A 394 23.73 -0.63 -0.69
CA GLY A 394 23.71 -1.70 0.30
C GLY A 394 22.46 -2.58 0.17
N TRP A 395 21.28 -1.97 0.02
CA TRP A 395 20.02 -2.68 -0.24
C TRP A 395 20.06 -3.45 -1.57
N SER A 396 20.55 -2.84 -2.66
CA SER A 396 20.66 -3.53 -3.95
C SER A 396 21.57 -4.76 -3.86
N LEU A 397 22.67 -4.66 -3.11
CA LEU A 397 23.58 -5.76 -2.85
C LEU A 397 22.89 -6.89 -2.05
N THR A 398 22.11 -6.56 -1.02
CA THR A 398 21.36 -7.58 -0.25
C THR A 398 20.25 -8.23 -1.07
N VAL A 399 19.59 -7.49 -1.97
CA VAL A 399 18.65 -8.06 -2.96
C VAL A 399 19.37 -9.08 -3.83
N CYS A 400 20.53 -8.73 -4.41
CA CYS A 400 21.34 -9.65 -5.22
C CYS A 400 21.70 -10.94 -4.48
N PHE A 401 22.22 -10.84 -3.24
CA PHE A 401 22.55 -12.02 -2.44
C PHE A 401 21.34 -12.87 -2.11
N SER A 402 20.19 -12.26 -1.81
CA SER A 402 18.96 -13.00 -1.52
C SER A 402 18.51 -13.89 -2.69
N ARG A 403 18.82 -13.51 -3.95
CA ARG A 403 18.46 -14.31 -5.14
C ARG A 403 19.22 -15.62 -5.20
N ILE A 404 20.50 -15.58 -4.81
CA ILE A 404 21.40 -16.72 -4.79
C ILE A 404 21.05 -17.62 -3.60
N LEU A 405 20.90 -17.03 -2.40
CA LEU A 405 20.55 -17.78 -1.17
C LEU A 405 19.20 -18.47 -1.25
N ASN A 406 18.21 -17.88 -1.95
CA ASN A 406 16.92 -18.52 -2.19
C ASN A 406 16.94 -19.59 -3.29
N GLY A 407 18.10 -19.84 -3.92
CA GLY A 407 18.24 -20.78 -5.03
C GLY A 407 17.44 -20.37 -6.28
N ARG A 408 17.18 -19.08 -6.47
CA ARG A 408 16.36 -18.58 -7.60
C ARG A 408 17.17 -18.33 -8.85
N HIS A 409 18.43 -17.98 -8.67
CA HIS A 409 19.33 -17.54 -9.73
C HIS A 409 20.74 -18.09 -9.48
N TYR A 410 21.45 -18.35 -10.58
CA TYR A 410 22.88 -18.61 -10.52
C TYR A 410 23.67 -17.31 -10.35
N LEU A 411 24.92 -17.39 -9.92
CA LEU A 411 25.81 -16.23 -9.77
C LEU A 411 25.91 -15.43 -11.08
N PHE A 412 26.08 -16.11 -12.21
CA PHE A 412 26.13 -15.44 -13.51
C PHE A 412 24.82 -14.73 -13.89
N ASP A 413 23.66 -15.30 -13.54
CA ASP A 413 22.37 -14.65 -13.78
C ASP A 413 22.25 -13.32 -13.03
N VAL A 414 22.77 -13.28 -11.79
CA VAL A 414 22.81 -12.07 -10.95
C VAL A 414 23.84 -11.08 -11.48
N ALA A 415 25.05 -11.53 -11.85
CA ALA A 415 26.09 -10.68 -12.40
C ALA A 415 25.64 -9.97 -13.70
N VAL A 416 25.01 -10.71 -14.61
CA VAL A 416 24.44 -10.11 -15.84
C VAL A 416 23.25 -9.20 -15.51
N GLY A 417 22.42 -9.56 -14.53
CA GLY A 417 21.36 -8.66 -14.04
C GLY A 417 21.93 -7.33 -13.55
N VAL A 418 22.97 -7.35 -12.71
CA VAL A 418 23.67 -6.14 -12.23
C VAL A 418 24.20 -5.32 -13.40
N PHE A 419 24.85 -5.95 -14.38
CA PHE A 419 25.36 -5.27 -15.57
C PHE A 419 24.24 -4.58 -16.37
N ILE A 420 23.12 -5.28 -16.61
CA ILE A 420 21.96 -4.71 -17.30
C ILE A 420 21.41 -3.50 -16.55
N GLY A 421 21.26 -3.59 -15.22
CA GLY A 421 20.78 -2.47 -14.40
C GLY A 421 21.66 -1.23 -14.50
N PHE A 422 22.99 -1.39 -14.58
CA PHE A 422 23.91 -0.27 -14.85
C PHE A 422 23.72 0.33 -16.24
N VAL A 423 23.60 -0.51 -17.28
CA VAL A 423 23.39 -0.07 -18.66
C VAL A 423 22.06 0.68 -18.79
N GLU A 424 20.99 0.15 -18.21
CA GLU A 424 19.66 0.78 -18.22
C GLU A 424 19.65 2.07 -17.40
N GLY A 425 20.36 2.11 -16.26
CA GLY A 425 20.50 3.33 -15.46
C GLY A 425 21.22 4.43 -16.22
N TYR A 426 22.32 4.08 -16.90
CA TYR A 426 23.05 5.02 -17.75
C TYR A 426 22.20 5.49 -18.94
N LEU A 427 21.52 4.57 -19.63
CA LEU A 427 20.64 4.90 -20.74
C LEU A 427 19.47 5.81 -20.31
N THR A 428 18.85 5.52 -19.16
CA THR A 428 17.80 6.36 -18.56
C THR A 428 18.33 7.73 -18.22
N SER A 429 19.56 7.84 -17.69
CA SER A 429 20.18 9.14 -17.41
C SER A 429 20.45 9.96 -18.67
N TYR A 430 20.78 9.30 -19.79
CA TYR A 430 20.96 9.95 -21.09
C TYR A 430 19.63 10.38 -21.72
N LEU A 431 18.58 9.57 -21.55
CA LEU A 431 17.23 9.82 -22.03
C LEU A 431 16.36 10.60 -21.04
N TRP A 432 16.97 11.18 -19.99
CA TRP A 432 16.24 11.80 -18.89
C TRP A 432 15.33 12.92 -19.39
N MET A 433 14.03 12.77 -19.15
CA MET A 433 13.05 13.79 -19.51
C MET A 433 13.19 15.01 -18.61
N SER A 434 13.33 16.18 -19.23
CA SER A 434 13.29 17.47 -18.55
C SER A 434 11.90 17.73 -17.93
N PRO A 435 11.81 18.63 -16.92
CA PRO A 435 10.53 18.99 -16.31
C PRO A 435 9.49 19.45 -17.34
N GLU A 436 9.89 20.30 -18.29
CA GLU A 436 9.02 20.81 -19.36
C GLU A 436 8.45 19.68 -20.23
N ARG A 437 9.27 18.70 -20.62
CA ARG A 437 8.82 17.56 -21.43
C ARG A 437 7.89 16.65 -20.64
N ALA A 438 8.19 16.42 -19.37
CA ALA A 438 7.33 15.66 -18.47
C ALA A 438 5.96 16.34 -18.32
N GLU A 439 5.91 17.67 -18.14
CA GLU A 439 4.66 18.42 -18.08
C GLU A 439 3.89 18.39 -19.41
N ASN A 440 4.57 18.54 -20.55
CA ASN A 440 3.91 18.44 -21.86
C ASN A 440 3.27 17.06 -22.10
N ILE A 441 3.92 15.97 -21.70
CA ILE A 441 3.35 14.62 -21.79
C ILE A 441 2.12 14.50 -20.88
N LEU A 442 2.17 15.07 -19.68
CA LEU A 442 1.04 15.03 -18.75
C LEU A 442 -0.14 15.84 -19.28
N ASN A 443 0.10 17.05 -19.79
CA ASN A 443 -0.92 17.92 -20.36
C ASN A 443 -1.58 17.27 -21.60
N PHE A 444 -0.77 16.61 -22.43
CA PHE A 444 -1.28 15.79 -23.53
C PHE A 444 -2.17 14.62 -23.06
N LEU A 445 -1.81 13.96 -21.96
CA LEU A 445 -2.59 12.85 -21.39
C LEU A 445 -3.83 13.30 -20.61
N SER A 446 -3.86 14.55 -20.12
CA SER A 446 -4.96 15.11 -19.33
C SER A 446 -5.97 15.92 -20.13
N ASP A 447 -5.82 16.04 -21.46
CA ASP A 447 -6.62 16.89 -22.35
C ASP A 447 -6.70 18.37 -21.88
N GLU A 448 -5.76 18.82 -21.04
CA GLU A 448 -5.63 20.23 -20.67
C GLU A 448 -4.72 20.90 -21.70
N ALA A 449 -5.29 21.71 -22.59
CA ALA A 449 -4.51 22.52 -23.51
C ALA A 449 -3.52 23.39 -22.70
N PRO A 450 -2.26 23.54 -23.13
CA PRO A 450 -1.32 24.40 -22.44
C PRO A 450 -1.86 25.85 -22.44
N ASP A 451 -1.90 26.48 -21.27
CA ASP A 451 -2.19 27.90 -21.14
C ASP A 451 -1.09 28.68 -21.89
N ILE A 452 -1.44 29.22 -23.07
CA ILE A 452 -0.59 30.11 -23.89
C ILE A 452 -0.68 31.53 -23.36
#